data_AF-A0A484YWR0-F1
#
_entry.id   AF-A0A484YWR0-F1
#
_cell.length_a   1.000
_cell.length_b   1.000
_cell.length_c   1.000
_cell.angle_alpha   90.00
_cell.angle_beta   90.00
_cell.angle_gamma   90.00
#
_symmetry.space_group_name_H-M   'P 1'
#
loop_
_entity.id
_entity.type
_entity.pdbx_description
1 polymer ?
#
loop_
_entity_poly.entity_id
_entity_poly.type
_entity_poly.pdbx_seq_one_letter_code
_entity_poly.pdbx_strand_id
1 'polypeptide(L)'
;MGVTNDDYIRLLSALLPPGPAWSASDPAIAGAAQSLTRVHQRADALMRELDPRTTTELINRWERLCGLPDECIPAGTQTLRQRQQRLDAKVNLAGGINEDFYLAQLAALGRPDATITRYDKSTFTCFIGLY
;
A
#
# COMPACT_ATOMS: atom_id res chain seq x y z
N MET A 1 -6.08 16.99 -9.31
CA MET A 1 -5.48 17.96 -10.25
C MET A 1 -4.06 18.22 -9.74
N GLY A 2 -3.03 17.80 -10.47
CA GLY A 2 -1.65 17.88 -9.99
C GLY A 2 -1.12 19.32 -10.07
N VAL A 3 -0.32 19.73 -9.08
CA VAL A 3 0.29 21.06 -9.06
C VAL A 3 1.37 21.16 -10.15
N THR A 4 1.34 22.25 -10.91
CA THR A 4 2.26 22.49 -12.03
C THR A 4 3.41 23.43 -11.67
N ASN A 5 4.41 23.54 -12.55
CA ASN A 5 5.51 24.49 -12.36
C ASN A 5 5.02 25.95 -12.34
N ASP A 6 4.04 26.29 -13.19
CA ASP A 6 3.50 27.65 -13.28
C ASP A 6 2.72 28.03 -12.01
N ASP A 7 2.09 27.06 -11.35
CA ASP A 7 1.45 27.28 -10.06
C ASP A 7 2.49 27.69 -9.00
N TYR A 8 3.66 27.06 -9.01
CA TYR A 8 4.76 27.43 -8.11
C TYR A 8 5.42 28.76 -8.49
N ILE A 9 5.59 29.06 -9.77
CA ILE A 9 6.08 30.39 -10.20
C ILE A 9 5.13 31.48 -9.71
N ARG A 10 3.82 31.28 -9.89
CA ARG A 10 2.79 32.24 -9.44
C ARG A 10 2.82 32.39 -7.91
N LEU A 11 2.90 31.29 -7.18
CA LEU A 11 2.97 31.30 -5.71
C LEU A 11 4.22 32.01 -5.20
N LEU A 12 5.40 31.68 -5.72
CA LEU A 12 6.65 32.31 -5.32
C LEU A 12 6.68 33.80 -5.68
N SER A 13 6.18 34.16 -6.86
CA SER A 13 6.07 35.56 -7.29
C SER A 13 5.15 36.37 -6.36
N ALA A 14 4.06 35.77 -5.87
CA ALA A 14 3.13 36.40 -4.93
C ALA A 14 3.70 36.57 -3.51
N LEU A 15 4.74 35.82 -3.16
CA LEU A 15 5.43 35.90 -1.86
C LEU A 15 6.57 36.92 -1.84
N LEU A 16 6.92 37.53 -2.98
CA LEU A 16 7.95 38.55 -3.05
C LEU A 16 7.53 39.81 -2.28
N PRO A 17 8.45 40.46 -1.55
CA PRO A 17 8.17 41.76 -0.96
C PRO A 17 7.84 42.80 -2.04
N PRO A 18 7.00 43.80 -1.74
CA PRO A 18 6.76 44.90 -2.65
C PRO A 18 8.03 45.74 -2.87
N GLY A 19 8.19 46.28 -4.07
CA GLY A 19 9.27 47.22 -4.41
C GLY A 19 10.10 46.80 -5.63
N PRO A 20 10.96 47.69 -6.14
CA PRO A 20 11.66 47.50 -7.41
C PRO A 20 12.85 46.51 -7.32
N ALA A 21 13.24 46.11 -6.11
CA ALA A 21 14.35 45.18 -5.91
C ALA A 21 14.02 43.75 -6.36
N TRP A 22 12.73 43.42 -6.50
CA TRP A 22 12.27 42.06 -6.81
C TRP A 22 11.58 42.02 -8.17
N SER A 23 11.84 40.96 -8.93
CA SER A 23 11.19 40.71 -10.21
C SER A 23 10.65 39.29 -10.25
N ALA A 24 9.40 39.13 -10.66
CA ALA A 24 8.80 37.81 -10.91
C ALA A 24 9.52 37.04 -12.03
N SER A 25 10.30 37.73 -12.87
CA SER A 25 11.12 37.13 -13.93
C SER A 25 12.54 36.77 -13.47
N ASP A 26 12.85 36.88 -12.17
CA ASP A 26 14.13 36.44 -11.63
C ASP A 26 14.33 34.94 -11.90
N PRO A 27 15.45 34.52 -12.54
CA PRO A 27 15.76 33.11 -12.78
C PRO A 27 15.72 32.23 -11.52
N ALA A 28 15.99 32.80 -10.34
CA ALA A 28 15.92 32.08 -9.07
C ALA A 28 14.50 31.58 -8.78
N ILE A 29 13.46 32.31 -9.20
CA ILE A 29 12.05 31.90 -9.02
C ILE A 29 11.75 30.69 -9.91
N ALA A 30 12.14 30.75 -11.18
CA ALA A 30 11.93 29.64 -12.11
C ALA A 30 12.69 28.38 -11.66
N GLY A 31 13.94 28.52 -11.20
CA GLY A 31 14.73 27.42 -10.67
C GLY A 31 14.13 26.82 -9.39
N ALA A 32 13.71 27.66 -8.45
CA ALA A 32 13.07 27.22 -7.22
C ALA A 32 11.73 26.52 -7.49
N ALA A 33 10.88 27.09 -8.36
CA ALA A 33 9.61 26.49 -8.75
C ALA A 33 9.78 25.07 -9.30
N GLN A 34 10.73 24.88 -10.22
CA GLN A 34 11.00 23.57 -10.81
C GLN A 34 11.41 22.54 -9.74
N SER A 35 12.25 22.95 -8.79
CA SER A 35 12.69 22.08 -7.69
C SER A 35 11.51 21.68 -6.78
N LEU A 36 10.62 22.62 -6.46
CA LEU A 36 9.44 22.38 -5.64
C LEU A 36 8.43 21.47 -6.34
N THR A 37 8.18 21.66 -7.63
CA THR A 37 7.33 20.77 -8.42
C THR A 37 7.86 19.33 -8.40
N ARG A 38 9.17 19.14 -8.58
CA ARG A 38 9.78 17.80 -8.50
C ARG A 38 9.60 17.16 -7.13
N VAL A 39 9.78 17.92 -6.05
CA VAL A 39 9.57 17.43 -4.68
C VAL A 39 8.11 17.07 -4.44
N HIS A 40 7.17 17.92 -4.90
CA HIS A 40 5.73 17.65 -4.83
C HIS A 40 5.38 16.33 -5.53
N GLN A 41 5.84 16.14 -6.77
CA GLN A 41 5.58 14.90 -7.52
C GLN A 41 6.15 13.66 -6.83
N ARG A 42 7.31 13.78 -6.16
CA ARG A 42 7.87 12.70 -5.35
C ARG A 42 7.06 12.45 -4.08
N ALA A 43 6.49 13.48 -3.45
CA ALA A 43 5.57 13.32 -2.33
C ALA A 43 4.27 12.61 -2.76
N ASP A 44 3.70 12.97 -3.90
CA ASP A 44 2.52 12.28 -4.47
C ASP A 44 2.82 10.82 -4.82
N ALA A 45 4.01 10.55 -5.37
CA ALA A 45 4.46 9.18 -5.59
C ALA A 45 4.59 8.41 -4.27
N LEU A 46 5.14 9.04 -3.23
CA LEU A 46 5.26 8.43 -1.90
C LEU A 46 3.89 8.06 -1.32
N MET A 47 2.85 8.87 -1.52
CA MET A 47 1.50 8.54 -1.04
C MET A 47 0.96 7.22 -1.64
N ARG A 48 1.33 6.88 -2.89
CA ARG A 48 1.01 5.58 -3.50
C ARG A 48 1.87 4.44 -2.96
N GLU A 49 3.08 4.75 -2.49
CA GLU A 49 4.00 3.77 -1.90
C GLU A 49 3.67 3.42 -0.44
N LEU A 50 2.89 4.27 0.23
CA LEU A 50 2.38 4.02 1.59
C LEU A 50 1.29 2.94 1.63
N ASP A 51 0.59 2.69 0.53
CA ASP A 51 -0.40 1.61 0.44
C ASP A 51 0.27 0.32 -0.09
N PRO A 52 0.28 -0.78 0.69
CA PRO A 52 0.89 -2.05 0.27
C PRO A 52 0.26 -2.64 -1.00
N ARG A 53 -0.96 -2.23 -1.37
CA ARG A 53 -1.63 -2.65 -2.61
C ARG A 53 -1.04 -2.00 -3.85
N THR A 54 -0.43 -0.83 -3.72
CA THR A 54 0.06 -0.03 -4.84
C THR A 54 1.56 0.26 -4.79
N THR A 55 2.25 -0.13 -3.71
CA THR A 55 3.70 0.04 -3.58
C THR A 55 4.48 -0.67 -4.67
N THR A 56 5.49 0.01 -5.21
CA THR A 56 6.40 -0.50 -6.24
C THR A 56 7.85 -0.31 -5.82
N GLU A 57 8.23 0.92 -5.45
CA GLU A 57 9.58 1.25 -4.99
C GLU A 57 9.85 0.68 -3.58
N LEU A 58 8.86 0.75 -2.68
CA LEU A 58 9.02 0.31 -1.28
C LEU A 58 8.64 -1.16 -1.05
N ILE A 59 8.33 -1.93 -2.10
CA ILE A 59 7.79 -3.29 -1.95
C ILE A 59 8.70 -4.22 -1.14
N ASN A 60 10.02 -4.16 -1.36
CA ASN A 60 10.99 -4.97 -0.62
C ASN A 60 11.03 -4.62 0.88
N ARG A 61 10.75 -3.35 1.23
CA ARG A 61 10.70 -2.90 2.62
C ARG A 61 9.43 -3.40 3.29
N TRP A 62 8.28 -3.30 2.62
CA TRP A 62 7.00 -3.86 3.08
C TRP A 62 7.09 -5.35 3.33
N GLU A 63 7.65 -6.11 2.38
CA GLU A 63 7.83 -7.55 2.53
C GLU A 63 8.67 -7.91 3.74
N ARG A 64 9.80 -7.21 3.96
CA ARG A 64 10.65 -7.45 5.12
C ARG A 64 9.92 -7.22 6.44
N LEU A 65 9.10 -6.16 6.52
CA LEU A 65 8.28 -5.86 7.71
C LEU A 65 7.20 -6.93 7.94
N CYS A 66 6.68 -7.52 6.87
CA CYS A 66 5.65 -8.55 6.92
C CYS A 66 6.22 -9.99 6.96
N GLY A 67 7.54 -10.17 7.04
CA GLY A 67 8.17 -11.48 7.01
C GLY A 67 7.93 -12.25 5.69
N LEU A 68 8.03 -11.54 4.56
CA LEU A 68 7.96 -12.10 3.21
C LEU A 68 9.31 -11.89 2.48
N PRO A 69 9.63 -12.75 1.49
CA PRO A 69 8.97 -14.02 1.18
C PRO A 69 9.18 -15.04 2.30
N ASP A 70 8.17 -15.88 2.55
CA ASP A 70 8.25 -17.00 3.50
C ASP A 70 8.61 -18.31 2.76
N GLU A 71 8.79 -19.38 3.53
CA GLU A 71 9.15 -20.71 3.03
C GLU A 71 8.18 -21.29 1.98
N CYS A 72 6.92 -20.84 1.98
CA CYS A 72 5.90 -21.35 1.07
C CYS A 72 6.11 -20.87 -0.37
N ILE A 73 6.74 -19.71 -0.57
CA ILE A 73 6.94 -19.14 -1.91
C ILE A 73 8.37 -18.62 -2.06
N PRO A 74 9.22 -19.31 -2.85
CA PRO A 74 10.59 -18.90 -3.08
C PRO A 74 10.69 -17.50 -3.70
N ALA A 75 11.74 -16.76 -3.33
CA ALA A 75 12.01 -15.43 -3.86
C ALA A 75 12.15 -15.45 -5.40
N GLY A 76 11.66 -14.39 -6.05
CA GLY A 76 11.78 -14.22 -7.51
C GLY A 76 10.76 -15.00 -8.35
N THR A 77 9.89 -15.81 -7.74
CA THR A 77 8.85 -16.57 -8.44
C THR A 77 7.57 -15.77 -8.71
N GLN A 78 7.39 -14.64 -8.02
CA GLN A 78 6.18 -13.83 -8.08
C GLN A 78 6.39 -12.56 -8.91
N THR A 79 5.39 -12.21 -9.72
CA THR A 79 5.26 -10.89 -10.35
C THR A 79 5.00 -9.80 -9.30
N LEU A 80 5.27 -8.54 -9.65
CA LEU A 80 4.99 -7.39 -8.78
C LEU A 80 3.53 -7.37 -8.27
N ARG A 81 2.57 -7.66 -9.14
CA ARG A 81 1.14 -7.68 -8.80
C ARG A 81 0.80 -8.76 -7.79
N GLN A 82 1.37 -9.96 -7.95
CA GLN A 82 1.16 -11.07 -7.00
C GLN A 82 1.77 -10.74 -5.62
N ARG A 83 2.91 -10.04 -5.60
CA ARG A 83 3.55 -9.58 -4.35
C ARG A 83 2.67 -8.55 -3.64
N GLN A 84 2.12 -7.57 -4.37
CA GLN A 84 1.16 -6.58 -3.83
C GLN A 84 -0.10 -7.23 -3.27
N GLN A 85 -0.72 -8.18 -3.98
CA GLN A 85 -1.90 -8.91 -3.51
C GLN A 85 -1.61 -9.68 -2.21
N ARG A 86 -0.43 -10.28 -2.12
CA ARG A 86 -0.01 -11.01 -0.93
C ARG A 86 0.25 -10.07 0.26
N LEU A 87 0.85 -8.92 0.01
CA LEU A 87 1.03 -7.88 1.04
C LEU A 87 -0.30 -7.36 1.54
N ASP A 88 -1.26 -7.09 0.64
CA ASP A 88 -2.61 -6.66 1.00
C ASP A 88 -3.29 -7.67 1.93
N ALA A 89 -3.25 -8.95 1.56
CA ALA A 89 -3.77 -10.04 2.37
C ALA A 89 -3.07 -10.19 3.74
N LYS A 90 -1.85 -9.70 3.92
CA LYS A 90 -1.12 -9.80 5.19
C LYS A 90 -1.28 -8.56 6.07
N VAL A 91 -1.41 -7.38 5.46
CA VAL A 91 -1.46 -6.08 6.16
C VAL A 91 -2.89 -5.62 6.44
N ASN A 92 -3.79 -5.77 5.47
CA ASN A 92 -5.14 -5.18 5.53
C ASN A 92 -6.24 -6.20 5.87
N LEU A 93 -5.88 -7.46 6.08
CA LEU A 93 -6.83 -8.50 6.42
C LEU A 93 -7.32 -8.33 7.87
N ALA A 94 -8.49 -7.71 8.02
CA ALA A 94 -9.25 -7.78 9.26
C ALA A 94 -9.68 -9.24 9.44
N GLY A 95 -8.97 -9.96 10.32
CA GLY A 95 -9.20 -11.39 10.54
C GLY A 95 -10.66 -11.72 10.84
N GLY A 96 -11.11 -12.88 10.41
CA GLY A 96 -12.41 -13.45 10.75
C GLY A 96 -12.28 -14.96 10.92
N ILE A 97 -13.03 -15.54 11.86
CA ILE A 97 -13.08 -17.00 12.05
C ILE A 97 -14.43 -17.49 11.53
N ASN A 98 -14.69 -17.27 10.25
CA ASN A 98 -15.89 -17.74 9.56
C ASN A 98 -15.57 -18.20 8.14
N GLU A 99 -16.50 -18.96 7.55
CA GLU A 99 -16.32 -19.59 6.24
C GLU A 99 -16.14 -18.56 5.11
N ASP A 100 -17.01 -17.54 5.08
CA ASP A 100 -17.00 -16.48 4.07
C ASP A 100 -15.65 -15.75 4.02
N PHE A 101 -15.07 -15.46 5.18
CA PHE A 101 -13.75 -14.83 5.30
C PHE A 101 -12.65 -15.68 4.66
N TYR A 102 -12.61 -16.99 4.95
CA TYR A 102 -11.59 -17.87 4.39
C TYR A 102 -11.77 -18.07 2.88
N LEU A 103 -13.01 -18.19 2.40
CA LEU A 103 -13.31 -18.28 0.96
C LEU A 103 -12.90 -17.00 0.21
N ALA A 104 -13.21 -15.82 0.76
CA ALA A 104 -12.81 -14.54 0.18
C ALA A 104 -11.27 -14.40 0.10
N GLN A 105 -10.56 -14.84 1.15
CA GLN A 105 -9.11 -14.83 1.17
C GLN A 105 -8.49 -15.76 0.11
N LEU A 106 -9.06 -16.95 -0.08
CA LEU A 106 -8.62 -17.91 -1.09
C LEU A 106 -8.88 -17.38 -2.51
N ALA A 107 -10.04 -16.78 -2.75
CA ALA A 107 -10.35 -16.13 -4.03
C ALA A 107 -9.35 -15.00 -4.35
N ALA A 108 -9.02 -14.15 -3.38
CA ALA A 108 -8.03 -13.08 -3.54
C ALA A 108 -6.61 -13.60 -3.86
N LEU A 109 -6.27 -14.80 -3.41
CA LEU A 109 -5.01 -15.50 -3.71
C LEU A 109 -5.05 -16.29 -5.03
N GLY A 110 -6.11 -16.15 -5.83
CA GLY A 110 -6.26 -16.82 -7.12
C GLY A 110 -6.82 -18.25 -7.03
N ARG A 111 -7.54 -18.58 -5.95
CA ARG A 111 -8.23 -19.87 -5.75
C ARG A 111 -9.75 -19.65 -5.59
N PRO A 112 -10.46 -19.23 -6.64
CA PRO A 112 -11.90 -18.90 -6.55
C PRO A 112 -12.79 -20.13 -6.26
N ASP A 113 -12.36 -21.33 -6.65
CA ASP A 113 -13.16 -22.56 -6.55
C ASP A 113 -12.94 -23.36 -5.25
N ALA A 114 -12.34 -22.72 -4.24
CA ALA A 114 -12.12 -23.38 -2.95
C ALA A 114 -13.44 -23.65 -2.23
N THR A 115 -13.53 -24.77 -1.51
CA THR A 115 -14.69 -25.13 -0.68
C THR A 115 -14.24 -25.50 0.73
N ILE A 116 -15.07 -25.21 1.72
CA ILE A 116 -14.81 -25.51 3.13
C ILE A 116 -15.83 -26.57 3.58
N THR A 117 -15.35 -27.61 4.23
CA THR A 117 -16.20 -28.66 4.81
C THR A 117 -16.14 -28.59 6.32
N ARG A 118 -17.30 -28.48 6.97
CA ARG A 118 -17.41 -28.53 8.43
C ARG A 118 -17.63 -29.98 8.84
N TYR A 119 -16.77 -30.48 9.72
CA TYR A 119 -16.99 -31.75 10.40
C TYR A 119 -17.86 -31.51 11.63
N ASP A 120 -19.08 -32.04 11.63
CA ASP A 120 -19.87 -32.15 12.86
C ASP A 120 -19.23 -33.24 13.74
N LYS A 121 -18.52 -32.81 14.78
CA LYS A 121 -18.06 -33.74 15.81
C LYS A 121 -19.27 -34.17 16.65
N SER A 122 -19.36 -35.48 16.91
CA SER A 122 -20.32 -36.04 17.85
C SER A 122 -20.18 -35.39 19.23
N THR A 123 -21.33 -35.14 19.88
CA THR A 123 -21.38 -34.60 21.23
C THR A 123 -20.57 -35.48 22.18
N PHE A 124 -19.56 -34.90 22.84
CA PHE A 124 -18.79 -35.59 23.86
C PHE A 124 -19.70 -35.83 25.07
N THR A 125 -20.18 -37.05 25.27
CA THR A 125 -20.92 -37.44 26.47
C THR A 125 -19.96 -38.04 27.49
N CYS A 126 -19.74 -37.31 28.59
CA CYS A 126 -19.02 -37.85 29.75
C CYS A 126 -20.02 -38.63 30.61
N PHE A 127 -19.89 -39.96 30.64
CA PHE A 127 -20.59 -40.78 31.63
C PHE A 127 -19.72 -40.93 32.87
N ILE A 128 -20.19 -40.37 33.99
CA ILE A 128 -19.63 -40.68 35.32
C ILE A 128 -20.18 -42.04 35.73
N GLY A 129 -19.35 -43.08 35.59
CA GLY A 129 -19.64 -44.40 36.14
C GLY A 129 -19.48 -44.35 37.66
N LEU A 130 -20.58 -44.51 38.40
CA LEU A 130 -20.56 -44.79 39.83
C LEU A 130 -20.20 -46.28 40.00
N TYR A 131 -19.02 -46.54 40.56
CA TYR A 131 -18.65 -47.85 41.14
C TYR A 131 -19.14 -47.94 42.58
#